data_AF-A0A7W7DFI6-F1
#
_entry.id   AF-A0A7W7DFI6-F1
#
_cell.length_a   1.000
_cell.length_b   1.000
_cell.length_c   1.000
_cell.angle_alpha   90.00
_cell.angle_beta   90.00
_cell.angle_gamma   90.00
#
_symmetry.space_group_name_H-M   'P 1'
#
loop_
_entity.id
_entity.type
_entity.pdbx_description
1 polymer ?
#
loop_
_entity_poly.entity_id
_entity_poly.type
_entity_poly.pdbx_seq_one_letter_code
_entity_poly.pdbx_strand_id
1 'polypeptide(L)'
;MALSRGLEDAPGVGEELAARVRALAGVVAVEVRPDGLLVIEVAEPGEVVRDVLGEGMGEESAAVGVPAWVDVVADVGVRDDHGDEPWPDRPRDWGNPGFVVRYAYVRAGNVLRWAGDLGVRGPFRPEALDDPRDRRVLRTLAEVASRTGEERPVGGRRRPEQGRVAFLVRLAEAYHDAFEGAGPLPKGDESAGVVHVARVWMAAAVRKTLGEGLAALGVTPPGKI
;
A
#
# COMPACT_ATOMS: atom_id res chain seq x y z
N MET A 1 13.42 32.64 -19.82
CA MET A 1 14.42 31.79 -20.52
C MET A 1 15.37 31.14 -19.51
N ALA A 2 14.85 30.51 -18.44
CA ALA A 2 15.65 30.00 -17.31
C ALA A 2 15.20 28.61 -16.79
N LEU A 3 14.39 27.88 -17.58
CA LEU A 3 13.86 26.55 -17.19
C LEU A 3 14.50 25.38 -17.96
N SER A 4 15.52 25.64 -18.80
CA SER A 4 16.16 24.58 -19.62
C SER A 4 17.38 23.93 -18.95
N ARG A 5 18.04 24.58 -17.98
CA ARG A 5 19.26 24.02 -17.34
C ARG A 5 19.04 22.80 -16.46
N GLY A 6 17.82 22.59 -15.94
CA GLY A 6 17.56 21.52 -14.95
C GLY A 6 17.41 20.11 -15.55
N LEU A 7 17.17 19.98 -16.86
CA LEU A 7 17.03 18.68 -17.54
C LEU A 7 18.30 18.25 -18.27
N GLU A 8 19.26 19.16 -18.45
CA GLU A 8 20.52 18.90 -19.18
C GLU A 8 21.52 18.09 -18.34
N ASP A 9 21.36 18.06 -17.01
CA ASP A 9 22.20 17.30 -16.08
C ASP A 9 21.37 16.41 -15.14
N ALA A 10 20.41 15.67 -15.72
CA ALA A 10 19.66 14.67 -14.97
C ALA A 10 20.56 13.64 -14.24
N PRO A 11 21.67 13.15 -14.82
CA PRO A 11 22.60 12.28 -14.10
C PRO A 11 23.26 12.94 -12.89
N GLY A 12 23.71 14.21 -13.01
CA GLY A 12 24.33 14.94 -11.90
C GLY A 12 23.36 15.17 -10.73
N VAL A 13 22.10 15.53 -11.04
CA VAL A 13 21.03 15.62 -10.02
C VAL A 13 20.76 14.24 -9.39
N GLY A 14 20.77 13.18 -10.20
CA GLY A 14 20.61 11.80 -9.74
C GLY A 14 21.69 11.39 -8.74
N GLU A 15 22.95 11.75 -9.00
CA GLU A 15 24.06 11.45 -8.08
C GLU A 15 23.99 12.25 -6.77
N GLU A 16 23.59 13.52 -6.82
CA GLU A 16 23.37 14.31 -5.61
C GLU A 16 22.28 13.69 -4.72
N LEU A 17 21.16 13.28 -5.33
CA LEU A 17 20.10 12.58 -4.62
C LEU A 17 20.56 11.21 -4.12
N ALA A 18 21.31 10.46 -4.91
CA ALA A 18 21.81 9.15 -4.53
C ALA A 18 22.73 9.23 -3.31
N ALA A 19 23.60 10.25 -3.23
CA ALA A 19 24.43 10.48 -2.05
C ALA A 19 23.59 10.68 -0.77
N ARG A 20 22.48 11.42 -0.87
CA ARG A 20 21.55 11.61 0.27
C ARG A 20 20.83 10.31 0.63
N VAL A 21 20.35 9.57 -0.37
CA VAL A 21 19.61 8.32 -0.16
C VAL A 21 20.50 7.22 0.44
N ARG A 22 21.77 7.11 0.02
CA ARG A 22 22.74 6.14 0.58
C ARG A 22 22.99 6.34 2.08
N ALA A 23 22.73 7.53 2.62
CA ALA A 23 22.87 7.82 4.05
C ALA A 23 21.62 7.44 4.88
N LEU A 24 20.52 7.06 4.23
CA LEU A 24 19.29 6.67 4.91
C LEU A 24 19.40 5.25 5.48
N ALA A 25 18.87 5.04 6.68
CA ALA A 25 18.81 3.73 7.30
C ALA A 25 17.97 2.76 6.44
N GLY A 26 18.40 1.49 6.37
CA GLY A 26 17.70 0.45 5.60
C GLY A 26 18.01 0.41 4.10
N VAL A 27 18.72 1.42 3.56
CA VAL A 27 19.21 1.41 2.17
C VAL A 27 20.48 0.57 2.08
N VAL A 28 20.45 -0.44 1.20
CA VAL A 28 21.58 -1.36 0.94
C VAL A 28 22.43 -0.86 -0.22
N ALA A 29 21.78 -0.42 -1.29
CA ALA A 29 22.45 0.06 -2.48
C ALA A 29 21.62 1.12 -3.19
N VAL A 30 22.31 2.01 -3.92
CA VAL A 30 21.68 2.99 -4.82
C VAL A 30 22.49 3.04 -6.11
N GLU A 31 21.84 2.68 -7.21
CA GLU A 31 22.34 2.83 -8.57
C GLU A 31 21.66 4.05 -9.23
N VAL A 32 22.44 4.89 -9.90
CA VAL A 32 21.92 5.99 -10.71
C VAL A 32 21.91 5.57 -12.16
N ARG A 33 20.71 5.57 -12.76
CA ARG A 33 20.53 5.25 -14.17
C ARG A 33 20.96 6.41 -15.07
N PRO A 34 21.26 6.16 -16.36
CA PRO A 34 21.66 7.22 -17.30
C PRO A 34 20.64 8.36 -17.49
N ASP A 35 19.38 8.14 -17.13
CA ASP A 35 18.30 9.14 -17.16
C ASP A 35 18.13 9.89 -15.81
N GLY A 36 19.02 9.65 -14.84
CA GLY A 36 18.98 10.25 -13.51
C GLY A 36 18.02 9.56 -12.53
N LEU A 37 17.36 8.47 -12.92
CA LEU A 37 16.51 7.70 -12.00
C LEU A 37 17.35 6.87 -11.03
N LEU A 38 16.92 6.82 -9.77
CA LEU A 38 17.56 6.01 -8.74
C LEU A 38 16.90 4.63 -8.68
N VAL A 39 17.71 3.58 -8.72
CA VAL A 39 17.32 2.22 -8.33
C VAL A 39 17.84 2.00 -6.92
N ILE A 40 16.93 1.84 -5.97
CA ILE A 40 17.23 1.75 -4.54
C ILE A 40 16.96 0.31 -4.09
N GLU A 41 17.98 -0.32 -3.53
CA GLU A 41 17.85 -1.59 -2.84
C GLU A 41 17.68 -1.32 -1.34
N VAL A 42 16.69 -1.95 -0.73
CA VAL A 42 16.42 -1.85 0.70
C VAL A 42 16.52 -3.23 1.34
N ALA A 43 17.03 -3.29 2.58
CA ALA A 43 17.30 -4.54 3.27
C ALA A 43 16.01 -5.32 3.57
N GLU A 44 15.00 -4.59 4.05
CA GLU A 44 13.73 -5.18 4.52
C GLU A 44 12.55 -4.42 3.90
N PRO A 45 12.17 -4.72 2.64
CA PRO A 45 11.04 -4.06 1.98
C PRO A 45 9.72 -4.17 2.74
N GLY A 46 9.57 -5.20 3.59
CA GLY A 46 8.39 -5.43 4.41
C GLY A 46 8.16 -4.37 5.48
N GLU A 47 9.18 -3.59 5.86
CA GLU A 47 9.05 -2.53 6.86
C GLU A 47 8.06 -1.43 6.46
N VAL A 48 7.83 -1.24 5.16
CA VAL A 48 6.81 -0.32 4.66
C VAL A 48 5.40 -0.62 5.21
N VAL A 49 5.13 -1.87 5.58
CA VAL A 49 3.87 -2.25 6.22
C VAL A 49 3.74 -1.60 7.59
N ARG A 50 4.81 -1.54 8.38
CA ARG A 50 4.82 -0.81 9.67
C ARG A 50 4.67 0.69 9.44
N ASP A 51 5.40 1.25 8.47
CA ASP A 51 5.33 2.69 8.15
C ASP A 51 3.92 3.13 7.78
N VAL A 52 3.22 2.36 6.93
CA VAL A 52 1.84 2.63 6.50
C VAL A 52 0.87 2.61 7.67
N LEU A 53 1.10 1.71 8.62
CA LEU A 53 0.22 1.48 9.77
C LEU A 53 0.52 2.45 10.92
N GLY A 54 1.73 3.01 11.00
CA GLY A 54 2.14 4.05 11.96
C GLY A 54 2.54 3.53 13.35
N GLU A 55 3.23 4.39 14.12
CA GLU A 55 3.57 4.13 15.54
C GLU A 55 2.30 4.23 16.40
N GLY A 56 1.98 3.13 17.10
CA GLY A 56 0.69 2.90 17.76
C GLY A 56 0.12 1.50 17.48
N MET A 57 0.63 0.86 16.43
CA MET A 57 0.45 -0.56 16.10
C MET A 57 1.46 -1.49 16.79
N GLY A 58 2.26 -0.93 17.71
CA GLY A 58 3.44 -1.54 18.31
C GLY A 58 3.16 -2.79 19.16
N GLU A 59 4.24 -3.50 19.45
CA GLU A 59 4.35 -4.86 20.03
C GLU A 59 3.39 -5.21 21.18
N GLU A 60 2.84 -4.25 21.92
CA GLU A 60 1.75 -4.46 22.89
C GLU A 60 0.49 -5.07 22.26
N SER A 61 0.14 -4.71 21.02
CA SER A 61 -0.95 -5.33 20.25
C SER A 61 -0.59 -6.73 19.72
N ALA A 62 0.69 -7.13 19.74
CA ALA A 62 1.10 -8.48 19.34
C ALA A 62 0.95 -9.50 20.49
N ALA A 63 0.95 -9.04 21.74
CA ALA A 63 0.71 -9.86 22.93
C ALA A 63 -0.78 -10.20 23.13
N VAL A 64 -1.68 -9.32 22.68
CA VAL A 64 -3.14 -9.49 22.67
C VAL A 64 -3.56 -9.82 21.23
N GLY A 65 -3.65 -11.11 20.91
CA GLY A 65 -3.85 -11.62 19.55
C GLY A 65 -4.81 -10.84 18.65
N VAL A 66 -4.43 -10.71 17.37
CA VAL A 66 -5.04 -9.85 16.34
C VAL A 66 -5.17 -8.42 16.87
N PRO A 67 -4.42 -7.45 16.32
CA PRO A 67 -4.50 -6.09 16.85
C PRO A 67 -5.95 -5.57 16.91
N ALA A 68 -6.29 -4.84 17.96
CA ALA A 68 -7.64 -4.33 18.24
C ALA A 68 -8.22 -3.39 17.15
N TRP A 69 -7.51 -3.16 16.04
CA TRP A 69 -7.90 -2.25 14.97
C TRP A 69 -8.82 -2.85 13.91
N VAL A 70 -9.28 -4.10 14.03
CA VAL A 70 -10.46 -4.58 13.26
C VAL A 70 -11.62 -3.59 13.39
N ASP A 71 -11.69 -2.86 14.50
CA ASP A 71 -12.67 -1.81 14.77
C ASP A 71 -12.20 -0.37 14.43
N VAL A 72 -10.88 -0.09 14.31
CA VAL A 72 -10.36 1.29 14.13
C VAL A 72 -10.39 1.75 12.67
N VAL A 73 -10.35 0.85 11.69
CA VAL A 73 -10.42 1.22 10.26
C VAL A 73 -11.88 1.38 9.76
N ALA A 74 -12.84 1.50 10.69
CA ALA A 74 -14.23 1.82 10.40
C ALA A 74 -14.50 3.34 10.37
N ASP A 75 -13.64 4.15 11.01
CA ASP A 75 -13.90 5.57 11.26
C ASP A 75 -13.14 6.51 10.29
N VAL A 76 -13.01 6.11 9.02
CA VAL A 76 -12.67 7.06 7.95
C VAL A 76 -13.91 7.89 7.70
N GLY A 77 -13.93 9.09 8.30
CA GLY A 77 -15.06 10.02 8.33
C GLY A 77 -15.90 10.00 7.07
N VAL A 78 -17.12 9.48 7.20
CA VAL A 78 -18.13 9.44 6.14
C VAL A 78 -18.47 10.88 5.79
N ARG A 79 -18.24 11.26 4.54
CA ARG A 79 -18.85 12.44 3.95
C ARG A 79 -19.99 11.96 3.07
N ASP A 80 -21.19 12.45 3.34
CA ASP A 80 -22.40 12.15 2.54
C ASP A 80 -22.38 12.85 1.16
N ASP A 81 -21.27 13.52 0.79
CA ASP A 81 -21.13 14.14 -0.53
C ASP A 81 -20.78 13.08 -1.59
N HIS A 82 -21.79 12.65 -2.35
CA HIS A 82 -21.55 11.92 -3.58
C HIS A 82 -21.00 12.91 -4.61
N GLY A 83 -19.71 13.26 -4.48
CA GLY A 83 -18.98 13.98 -5.51
C GLY A 83 -18.95 13.19 -6.81
N ASP A 84 -18.37 13.77 -7.86
CA ASP A 84 -18.09 13.06 -9.11
C ASP A 84 -17.06 11.95 -8.84
N GLU A 85 -17.53 10.79 -8.36
CA GLU A 85 -16.71 9.60 -8.16
C GLU A 85 -15.92 9.31 -9.44
N PRO A 86 -14.60 9.07 -9.36
CA PRO A 86 -13.78 8.89 -10.55
C PRO A 86 -14.13 7.64 -11.37
N TRP A 87 -14.99 6.75 -10.84
CA TRP A 87 -15.41 5.51 -11.47
C TRP A 87 -16.93 5.33 -11.41
N PRO A 88 -17.55 4.74 -12.44
CA PRO A 88 -18.94 4.32 -12.33
C PRO A 88 -19.13 3.15 -11.34
N ASP A 89 -20.30 3.03 -10.69
CA ASP A 89 -20.62 1.87 -9.85
C ASP A 89 -20.72 0.57 -10.68
N ARG A 90 -21.24 0.66 -11.91
CA ARG A 90 -21.47 -0.48 -12.81
C ARG A 90 -20.69 -0.39 -14.13
N PRO A 91 -20.37 -1.53 -14.75
CA PRO A 91 -20.60 -2.90 -14.27
C PRO A 91 -19.70 -3.26 -13.08
N ARG A 92 -20.11 -4.24 -12.28
CA ARG A 92 -19.32 -4.74 -11.13
C ARG A 92 -18.52 -5.97 -11.54
N ASP A 93 -17.58 -5.75 -12.43
CA ASP A 93 -16.67 -6.77 -12.96
C ASP A 93 -15.23 -6.27 -12.97
N TRP A 94 -14.29 -7.17 -13.30
CA TRP A 94 -12.86 -6.87 -13.34
C TRP A 94 -12.44 -5.83 -14.40
N GLY A 95 -13.34 -5.47 -15.33
CA GLY A 95 -13.11 -4.40 -16.29
C GLY A 95 -13.37 -3.01 -15.72
N ASN A 96 -14.05 -2.90 -14.56
CA ASN A 96 -14.30 -1.63 -13.87
C ASN A 96 -13.23 -1.39 -12.78
N PRO A 97 -12.35 -0.39 -12.93
CA PRO A 97 -11.30 -0.11 -11.95
C PRO A 97 -11.84 0.26 -10.56
N GLY A 98 -13.00 0.93 -10.49
CA GLY A 98 -13.66 1.24 -9.23
C GLY A 98 -14.13 -0.02 -8.51
N PHE A 99 -14.66 -1.00 -9.24
CA PHE A 99 -15.01 -2.31 -8.68
C PHE A 99 -13.76 -3.02 -8.15
N VAL A 100 -12.67 -3.05 -8.91
CA VAL A 100 -11.40 -3.67 -8.49
C VAL A 100 -10.91 -3.11 -7.15
N VAL A 101 -10.90 -1.78 -7.02
CA VAL A 101 -10.48 -1.08 -5.79
C VAL A 101 -11.40 -1.40 -4.61
N ARG A 102 -12.71 -1.24 -4.80
CA ARG A 102 -13.72 -1.52 -3.76
C ARG A 102 -13.69 -2.98 -3.31
N TYR A 103 -13.54 -3.90 -4.26
CA TYR A 103 -13.47 -5.32 -3.99
C TYR A 103 -12.20 -5.69 -3.22
N ALA A 104 -11.05 -5.12 -3.57
CA ALA A 104 -9.80 -5.32 -2.83
C ALA A 104 -9.90 -4.83 -1.38
N TYR A 105 -10.54 -3.67 -1.15
CA TYR A 105 -10.81 -3.15 0.20
C TYR A 105 -11.66 -4.13 1.03
N VAL A 106 -12.79 -4.61 0.49
CA VAL A 106 -13.66 -5.57 1.16
C VAL A 106 -12.94 -6.90 1.42
N ARG A 107 -12.18 -7.39 0.44
CA ARG A 107 -11.38 -8.62 0.56
C ARG A 107 -10.33 -8.51 1.65
N ALA A 108 -9.62 -7.38 1.73
CA ALA A 108 -8.67 -7.14 2.81
C ALA A 108 -9.38 -7.16 4.17
N GLY A 109 -10.55 -6.52 4.30
CA GLY A 109 -11.38 -6.63 5.51
C GLY A 109 -11.78 -8.07 5.87
N ASN A 110 -12.17 -8.87 4.88
CA ASN A 110 -12.51 -10.28 5.10
C ASN A 110 -11.32 -11.10 5.59
N VAL A 111 -10.12 -10.87 5.05
CA VAL A 111 -8.88 -11.55 5.50
C VAL A 111 -8.64 -11.32 6.99
N LEU A 112 -8.85 -10.10 7.46
CA LEU A 112 -8.62 -9.75 8.86
C LEU A 112 -9.62 -10.45 9.79
N ARG A 113 -10.89 -10.46 9.39
CA ARG A 113 -11.93 -11.21 10.12
C ARG A 113 -11.60 -12.70 10.18
N TRP A 114 -11.33 -13.32 9.03
CA TRP A 114 -11.03 -14.74 8.95
C TRP A 114 -9.73 -15.12 9.66
N ALA A 115 -8.71 -14.24 9.65
CA ALA A 115 -7.49 -14.43 10.42
C ALA A 115 -7.80 -14.47 11.93
N GLY A 116 -8.70 -13.63 12.40
CA GLY A 116 -9.24 -13.68 13.77
C GLY A 116 -9.93 -15.00 14.08
N ASP A 117 -10.85 -15.43 13.22
CA ASP A 117 -11.58 -16.70 13.39
C ASP A 117 -10.64 -17.92 13.42
N LEU A 118 -9.59 -17.90 12.60
CA LEU A 118 -8.58 -18.97 12.48
C LEU A 118 -7.44 -18.85 13.51
N GLY A 119 -7.42 -17.79 14.32
CA GLY A 119 -6.36 -17.54 15.29
C GLY A 119 -4.98 -17.26 14.67
N VAL A 120 -4.92 -16.73 13.44
CA VAL A 120 -3.67 -16.31 12.79
C VAL A 120 -3.19 -15.01 13.45
N ARG A 121 -2.29 -15.15 14.41
CA ARG A 121 -1.79 -14.05 15.24
C ARG A 121 -0.32 -14.26 15.61
N GLY A 122 0.40 -13.16 15.80
CA GLY A 122 1.80 -13.17 16.20
C GLY A 122 2.51 -11.85 15.89
N PRO A 123 3.81 -11.75 16.25
CA PRO A 123 4.61 -10.60 15.91
C PRO A 123 4.79 -10.48 14.40
N PHE A 124 4.80 -9.25 13.89
CA PHE A 124 5.11 -8.99 12.50
C PHE A 124 6.59 -9.30 12.20
N ARG A 125 6.82 -10.04 11.13
CA ARG A 125 8.15 -10.38 10.59
C ARG A 125 8.22 -9.88 9.14
N PRO A 126 8.74 -8.67 8.88
CA PRO A 126 8.76 -8.07 7.54
C PRO A 126 9.51 -8.93 6.52
N GLU A 127 10.54 -9.65 6.97
CA GLU A 127 11.35 -10.55 6.16
C GLU A 127 10.56 -11.75 5.62
N ALA A 128 9.41 -12.09 6.22
CA ALA A 128 8.54 -13.16 5.75
C ALA A 128 7.69 -12.78 4.51
N LEU A 129 7.77 -11.52 4.05
CA LEU A 129 7.13 -11.03 2.81
C LEU A 129 8.11 -11.07 1.63
N ASP A 130 8.61 -12.27 1.31
CA ASP A 130 9.68 -12.49 0.32
C ASP A 130 9.18 -13.01 -1.04
N ASP A 131 7.93 -13.46 -1.15
CA ASP A 131 7.34 -13.90 -2.41
C ASP A 131 7.33 -12.73 -3.42
N PRO A 132 7.63 -12.97 -4.72
CA PRO A 132 7.56 -11.93 -5.74
C PRO A 132 6.24 -11.15 -5.79
N ARG A 133 5.12 -11.79 -5.41
CA ARG A 133 3.79 -11.16 -5.33
C ARG A 133 3.68 -10.26 -4.11
N ASP A 134 4.16 -10.70 -2.95
CA ASP A 134 4.23 -9.89 -1.73
C ASP A 134 5.07 -8.62 -2.03
N ARG A 135 6.25 -8.80 -2.62
CA ARG A 135 7.13 -7.68 -3.04
C ARG A 135 6.46 -6.70 -4.00
N ARG A 136 5.51 -7.13 -4.83
CA ARG A 136 4.76 -6.24 -5.74
C ARG A 136 3.79 -5.34 -4.97
N VAL A 137 3.13 -5.88 -3.94
CA VAL A 137 2.30 -5.09 -3.03
C VAL A 137 3.16 -4.09 -2.26
N LEU A 138 4.29 -4.55 -1.69
CA LEU A 138 5.22 -3.71 -0.92
C LEU A 138 5.76 -2.53 -1.73
N ARG A 139 6.20 -2.76 -2.97
CA ARG A 139 6.64 -1.69 -3.88
C ARG A 139 5.54 -0.66 -4.12
N THR A 140 4.29 -1.09 -4.17
CA THR A 140 3.17 -0.16 -4.38
C THR A 140 2.90 0.62 -3.09
N LEU A 141 2.83 -0.05 -1.93
CA LEU A 141 2.66 0.62 -0.63
C LEU A 141 3.74 1.68 -0.35
N ALA A 142 4.98 1.47 -0.81
CA ALA A 142 6.07 2.44 -0.68
C ALA A 142 5.78 3.78 -1.39
N GLU A 143 4.85 3.82 -2.33
CA GLU A 143 4.45 5.06 -2.98
C GLU A 143 3.48 5.89 -2.13
N VAL A 144 2.86 5.34 -1.06
CA VAL A 144 1.65 5.92 -0.44
C VAL A 144 1.83 7.37 -0.02
N ALA A 145 2.94 7.73 0.62
CA ALA A 145 3.20 9.08 1.13
C ALA A 145 3.17 10.13 0.00
N SER A 146 3.70 9.79 -1.17
CA SER A 146 3.70 10.65 -2.36
C SER A 146 2.34 10.77 -3.05
N ARG A 147 1.39 9.86 -2.76
CA ARG A 147 0.07 9.76 -3.40
C ARG A 147 -1.06 10.31 -2.52
N THR A 148 -0.86 10.28 -1.20
CA THR A 148 -1.82 10.78 -0.20
C THR A 148 -1.46 12.15 0.36
N GLY A 149 -0.19 12.58 0.25
CA GLY A 149 0.22 13.91 0.70
C GLY A 149 -0.52 15.06 -0.01
N GLU A 150 -0.69 16.17 0.70
CA GLU A 150 -1.19 17.45 0.17
C GLU A 150 -0.19 18.13 -0.78
N GLU A 151 1.02 17.58 -0.90
CA GLU A 151 2.12 18.17 -1.65
C GLU A 151 1.76 18.31 -3.13
N ARG A 152 1.74 19.57 -3.57
CA ARG A 152 1.50 19.95 -4.95
C ARG A 152 2.65 19.42 -5.83
N PRO A 153 2.38 18.69 -6.92
CA PRO A 153 3.44 18.17 -7.77
C PRO A 153 4.33 19.31 -8.29
N VAL A 154 5.65 19.14 -8.15
CA VAL A 154 6.66 20.01 -8.78
C VAL A 154 6.40 20.00 -10.29
N GLY A 155 6.04 21.17 -10.84
CA GLY A 155 5.80 21.33 -12.29
C GLY A 155 4.35 21.27 -12.76
N GLY A 156 3.35 21.27 -11.87
CA GLY A 156 1.98 21.74 -12.17
C GLY A 156 1.15 21.00 -13.23
N ARG A 157 1.58 19.81 -13.70
CA ARG A 157 0.98 19.15 -14.88
C ARG A 157 0.11 17.92 -14.62
N ARG A 158 0.00 17.41 -13.39
CA ARG A 158 -0.94 16.33 -13.07
C ARG A 158 -1.96 16.80 -12.04
N ARG A 159 -3.24 16.52 -12.32
CA ARG A 159 -4.27 16.62 -11.28
C ARG A 159 -3.98 15.54 -10.23
N PRO A 160 -3.78 15.90 -8.95
CA PRO A 160 -3.44 14.94 -7.88
C PRO A 160 -4.39 13.74 -7.83
N GLU A 161 -5.67 13.95 -8.15
CA GLU A 161 -6.73 12.94 -8.24
C GLU A 161 -6.39 11.78 -9.20
N GLN A 162 -5.88 12.07 -10.41
CA GLN A 162 -5.59 11.03 -11.41
C GLN A 162 -4.41 10.14 -10.98
N GLY A 163 -3.41 10.75 -10.33
CA GLY A 163 -2.28 10.01 -9.76
C GLY A 163 -2.69 9.06 -8.64
N ARG A 164 -3.65 9.49 -7.82
CA ARG A 164 -4.24 8.70 -6.73
C ARG A 164 -5.13 7.57 -7.26
N VAL A 165 -6.01 7.86 -8.21
CA VAL A 165 -6.85 6.86 -8.92
C VAL A 165 -5.98 5.74 -9.48
N ALA A 166 -4.94 6.08 -10.25
CA ALA A 166 -4.06 5.08 -10.83
C ALA A 166 -3.27 4.28 -9.77
N PHE A 167 -2.89 4.92 -8.66
CA PHE A 167 -2.22 4.26 -7.55
C PHE A 167 -3.10 3.22 -6.86
N LEU A 168 -4.35 3.58 -6.54
CA LEU A 168 -5.29 2.68 -5.87
C LEU A 168 -5.61 1.45 -6.72
N VAL A 169 -5.78 1.64 -8.03
CA VAL A 169 -5.99 0.53 -8.97
C VAL A 169 -4.79 -0.42 -8.97
N ARG A 170 -3.56 0.11 -9.10
CA ARG A 170 -2.35 -0.72 -9.06
C ARG A 170 -2.20 -1.48 -7.74
N LEU A 171 -2.51 -0.85 -6.61
CA LEU A 171 -2.46 -1.48 -5.30
C LEU A 171 -3.49 -2.61 -5.19
N ALA A 172 -4.72 -2.36 -5.65
CA ALA A 172 -5.80 -3.34 -5.64
C ALA A 172 -5.48 -4.56 -6.52
N GLU A 173 -4.95 -4.34 -7.73
CA GLU A 173 -4.50 -5.41 -8.64
C GLU A 173 -3.34 -6.22 -8.04
N ALA A 174 -2.30 -5.55 -7.53
CA ALA A 174 -1.17 -6.22 -6.91
C ALA A 174 -1.59 -7.07 -5.71
N TYR A 175 -2.52 -6.55 -4.88
CA TYR A 175 -3.06 -7.28 -3.75
C TYR A 175 -3.96 -8.45 -4.18
N HIS A 176 -4.75 -8.29 -5.26
CA HIS A 176 -5.52 -9.39 -5.83
C HIS A 176 -4.61 -10.54 -6.27
N ASP A 177 -3.56 -10.25 -7.05
CA ASP A 177 -2.59 -11.23 -7.51
C ASP A 177 -1.90 -11.95 -6.34
N ALA A 178 -1.51 -11.20 -5.29
CA ALA A 178 -0.92 -11.77 -4.09
C ALA A 178 -1.91 -12.65 -3.33
N PHE A 179 -3.17 -12.25 -3.18
CA PHE A 179 -4.18 -13.05 -2.52
C PHE A 179 -4.45 -14.38 -3.24
N GLU A 180 -4.58 -14.36 -4.58
CA GLU A 180 -4.85 -15.57 -5.37
C GLU A 180 -3.64 -16.51 -5.40
N GLY A 181 -2.42 -15.97 -5.55
CA GLY A 181 -1.21 -16.76 -5.74
C GLY A 181 -0.41 -17.08 -4.47
N ALA A 182 -0.61 -16.31 -3.40
CA ALA A 182 0.17 -16.34 -2.16
C ALA A 182 -0.73 -15.92 -0.96
N GLY A 183 -1.83 -16.64 -0.78
CA GLY A 183 -2.89 -16.26 0.16
C GLY A 183 -2.42 -16.01 1.60
N PRO A 184 -3.11 -15.12 2.35
CA PRO A 184 -2.75 -14.75 3.72
C PRO A 184 -3.19 -15.76 4.78
N LEU A 185 -4.08 -16.69 4.45
CA LEU A 185 -4.69 -17.64 5.39
C LEU A 185 -4.21 -19.06 5.11
N PRO A 186 -3.99 -19.87 6.16
CA PRO A 186 -3.66 -21.28 6.02
C PRO A 186 -4.79 -22.04 5.33
N LYS A 187 -4.45 -23.06 4.53
CA LYS A 187 -5.42 -23.86 3.78
C LYS A 187 -5.44 -25.32 4.24
N GLY A 188 -6.65 -25.88 4.40
CA GLY A 188 -6.82 -27.27 4.82
C GLY A 188 -6.26 -27.52 6.21
N ASP A 189 -5.37 -28.50 6.34
CA ASP A 189 -4.73 -28.87 7.61
C ASP A 189 -3.42 -28.09 7.89
N GLU A 190 -3.11 -27.08 7.08
CA GLU A 190 -1.94 -26.22 7.27
C GLU A 190 -2.00 -25.46 8.59
N SER A 191 -0.89 -25.45 9.33
CA SER A 191 -0.76 -24.62 10.53
C SER A 191 -0.45 -23.17 10.17
N ALA A 192 -1.07 -22.23 10.89
CA ALA A 192 -0.70 -20.82 10.79
C ALA A 192 0.80 -20.63 11.11
N GLY A 193 1.47 -19.78 10.33
CA GLY A 193 2.92 -19.59 10.40
C GLY A 193 3.30 -18.12 10.23
N VAL A 194 4.59 -17.81 10.34
CA VAL A 194 5.09 -16.42 10.29
C VAL A 194 4.69 -15.68 9.01
N VAL A 195 4.63 -16.38 7.87
CA VAL A 195 4.20 -15.83 6.58
C VAL A 195 2.73 -15.44 6.58
N HIS A 196 1.85 -16.25 7.20
CA HIS A 196 0.42 -15.95 7.33
C HIS A 196 0.22 -14.69 8.17
N VAL A 197 0.93 -14.59 9.30
CA VAL A 197 0.93 -13.39 10.13
C VAL A 197 1.39 -12.18 9.31
N ALA A 198 2.54 -12.26 8.64
CA ALA A 198 3.07 -11.14 7.86
C ALA A 198 2.11 -10.68 6.75
N ARG A 199 1.45 -11.60 6.05
CA ARG A 199 0.46 -11.28 5.01
C ARG A 199 -0.85 -10.72 5.56
N VAL A 200 -1.27 -11.09 6.77
CA VAL A 200 -2.39 -10.45 7.47
C VAL A 200 -2.05 -9.00 7.83
N TRP A 201 -0.82 -8.73 8.28
CA TRP A 201 -0.34 -7.36 8.47
C TRP A 201 -0.28 -6.57 7.16
N MET A 202 0.16 -7.19 6.06
CA MET A 202 0.10 -6.57 4.73
C MET A 202 -1.35 -6.25 4.30
N ALA A 203 -2.30 -7.16 4.56
CA ALA A 203 -3.72 -6.93 4.29
C ALA A 203 -4.26 -5.73 5.11
N ALA A 204 -3.79 -5.54 6.35
CA ALA A 204 -4.08 -4.36 7.17
C ALA A 204 -3.67 -3.07 6.45
N ALA A 205 -2.41 -3.00 6.02
CA ALA A 205 -1.82 -1.84 5.37
C ALA A 205 -2.54 -1.53 4.04
N VAL A 206 -2.84 -2.56 3.25
CA VAL A 206 -3.65 -2.42 2.03
C VAL A 206 -5.03 -1.87 2.36
N ARG A 207 -5.74 -2.44 3.34
CA ARG A 207 -7.09 -1.99 3.71
C ARG A 207 -7.10 -0.52 4.15
N LYS A 208 -6.17 -0.12 5.02
CA LYS A 208 -6.01 1.27 5.48
C LYS A 208 -5.77 2.20 4.28
N THR A 209 -4.81 1.86 3.44
CA THR A 209 -4.42 2.67 2.27
C THR A 209 -5.57 2.83 1.27
N LEU A 210 -6.28 1.75 0.96
CA LEU A 210 -7.44 1.80 0.07
C LEU A 210 -8.60 2.60 0.69
N GLY A 211 -8.86 2.44 1.98
CA GLY A 211 -9.91 3.20 2.69
C GLY A 211 -9.64 4.70 2.71
N GLU A 212 -8.43 5.11 3.09
CA GLU A 212 -7.98 6.50 3.07
C GLU A 212 -8.00 7.08 1.66
N GLY A 213 -7.56 6.30 0.67
CA GLY A 213 -7.57 6.69 -0.73
C GLY A 213 -8.98 6.88 -1.31
N LEU A 214 -9.92 5.99 -0.98
CA LEU A 214 -11.33 6.10 -1.37
C LEU A 214 -11.96 7.34 -0.72
N ALA A 215 -11.76 7.53 0.58
CA ALA A 215 -12.27 8.70 1.30
C ALA A 215 -11.72 10.02 0.72
N ALA A 216 -10.43 10.06 0.35
CA ALA A 216 -9.81 11.21 -0.31
C ALA A 216 -10.34 11.49 -1.72
N LEU A 217 -11.10 10.57 -2.31
CA LEU A 217 -11.80 10.71 -3.59
C LEU A 217 -13.31 10.97 -3.42
N GLY A 218 -13.79 11.16 -2.18
CA GLY A 218 -15.22 11.31 -1.88
C GLY A 218 -16.00 10.00 -1.99
N VAL A 219 -15.32 8.84 -1.99
CA VAL A 219 -15.97 7.53 -2.08
C VAL A 219 -16.03 6.91 -0.69
N THR A 220 -17.24 6.65 -0.21
CA THR A 220 -17.42 5.90 1.04
C THR A 220 -16.99 4.45 0.83
N PRO A 221 -16.02 3.93 1.60
CA PRO A 221 -15.58 2.55 1.46
C PRO A 221 -16.74 1.57 1.75
N PRO A 222 -17.00 0.58 0.88
CA PRO A 222 -18.14 -0.30 1.03
C PRO A 222 -17.93 -1.30 2.18
N GLY A 223 -18.98 -1.54 2.98
CA GLY A 223 -18.97 -2.60 3.99
C GLY A 223 -19.11 -4.02 3.40
N LYS A 224 -19.68 -4.13 2.20
CA LYS A 224 -19.84 -5.34 1.39
C LYS A 224 -19.96 -4.95 -0.08
N ILE A 225 -19.62 -5.85 -1.00
CA ILE A 225 -19.71 -5.60 -2.45
C ILE A 225 -20.47 -6.70 -3.17
#